data_AF-A0A1A8KGF7-F1
#
_entry.id   AF-A0A1A8KGF7-F1
#
_cell.length_a   1.000
_cell.length_b   1.000
_cell.length_c   1.000
_cell.angle_alpha   90.00
_cell.angle_beta   90.00
_cell.angle_gamma   90.00
#
_symmetry.space_group_name_H-M   'P 1'
#
loop_
_entity.id
_entity.type
_entity.pdbx_description
1 polymer ?
#
loop_
_entity_poly.entity_id
_entity_poly.type
_entity_poly.pdbx_seq_one_letter_code
_entity_poly.pdbx_strand_id
1 'polypeptide(L)'
;ALLNKFTVADNPAKYALYKRYRREEQVYVCKLADGEKPLFLRLLAGPNSDVLSFVLREQQTGEVMWDAFSIPELCNFLKILDKEEEEQKEAIVRRYGAYRQRLEEALREVRGP
;
A
#
# COMPACT_ATOMS: atom_id res chain seq x y z
N ALA A 1 7.78 -5.47 20.48
CA ALA A 1 8.82 -5.07 21.46
C ALA A 1 9.19 -3.59 21.35
N LEU A 2 9.78 -3.12 20.23
CA LEU A 2 10.13 -1.70 20.06
C LEU A 2 8.90 -0.78 20.10
N LEU A 3 7.85 -1.11 19.34
CA LEU A 3 6.62 -0.32 19.30
C LEU A 3 5.99 -0.19 20.69
N ASN A 4 5.88 -1.30 21.43
CA ASN A 4 5.40 -1.30 22.81
C ASN A 4 6.30 -0.45 23.74
N LYS A 5 7.63 -0.50 23.59
CA LYS A 5 8.57 0.32 24.37
C LYS A 5 8.35 1.82 24.14
N PHE A 6 7.99 2.20 22.92
CA PHE A 6 7.70 3.59 22.54
C PHE A 6 6.21 3.93 22.57
N THR A 7 5.38 3.09 23.22
CA THR A 7 3.93 3.30 23.36
C THR A 7 3.22 3.57 22.03
N VAL A 8 3.71 2.99 20.94
CA VAL A 8 3.10 3.10 19.61
C VAL A 8 1.92 2.13 19.57
N ALA A 9 0.70 2.68 19.53
CA ALA A 9 -0.56 1.93 19.50
C ALA A 9 -0.96 1.48 18.08
N ASP A 10 -0.26 1.96 17.05
CA ASP A 10 -0.49 1.57 15.67
C ASP A 10 -0.17 0.08 15.42
N ASN A 11 -0.79 -0.46 14.37
CA ASN A 11 -0.56 -1.82 13.92
C ASN A 11 0.95 -2.05 13.65
N PRO A 12 1.58 -3.05 14.31
CA PRO A 12 2.99 -3.37 14.09
C PRO A 12 3.38 -3.64 12.64
N ALA A 13 2.44 -4.14 11.84
CA ALA A 13 2.65 -4.41 10.42
C ALA A 13 2.90 -3.15 9.58
N LYS A 14 2.54 -1.95 10.08
CA LYS A 14 2.86 -0.67 9.43
C LYS A 14 4.33 -0.32 9.53
N TYR A 15 5.11 -0.99 10.39
CA TYR A 15 6.50 -0.64 10.63
C TYR A 15 7.42 -1.76 10.15
N ALA A 16 8.54 -1.37 9.58
CA ALA A 16 9.61 -2.29 9.24
C ALA A 16 10.94 -1.79 9.81
N LEU A 17 11.78 -2.74 10.21
CA LEU A 17 13.15 -2.45 10.60
C LEU A 17 14.01 -2.38 9.34
N TYR A 18 14.83 -1.33 9.22
CA TYR A 18 15.75 -1.13 8.12
C TYR A 18 17.19 -1.17 8.65
N LYS A 19 18.10 -1.72 7.83
CA LYS A 19 19.54 -1.60 8.05
C LYS A 19 20.08 -0.43 7.23
N ARG A 20 20.88 0.40 7.89
CA ARG A 20 21.60 1.54 7.31
C ARG A 20 23.09 1.27 7.42
N TYR A 21 23.81 1.28 6.32
CA TYR A 21 25.25 1.02 6.29
C TYR A 21 25.94 1.92 5.28
N ARG A 22 27.20 2.27 5.57
CA ARG A 22 28.03 3.03 4.64
C ARG A 22 28.87 2.07 3.81
N ARG A 23 28.86 2.25 2.50
CA ARG A 23 29.79 1.60 1.57
C ARG A 23 30.43 2.70 0.74
N GLU A 24 31.75 2.79 0.81
CA GLU A 24 32.52 3.90 0.23
C GLU A 24 32.03 5.26 0.79
N GLU A 25 31.62 6.18 -0.08
CA GLU A 25 31.08 7.50 0.31
C GLU A 25 29.55 7.55 0.38
N GLN A 26 28.86 6.45 0.07
CA GLN A 26 27.40 6.41 0.01
C GLN A 26 26.79 5.67 1.21
N VAL A 27 25.63 6.17 1.67
CA VAL A 27 24.84 5.56 2.75
C VAL A 27 23.65 4.83 2.13
N TYR A 28 23.60 3.52 2.35
CA TYR A 28 22.53 2.66 1.87
C TYR A 28 21.54 2.36 2.99
N VAL A 29 20.26 2.26 2.63
CA VAL A 29 19.17 1.87 3.54
C VAL A 29 18.33 0.82 2.84
N CYS A 30 18.15 -0.35 3.46
CA CYS A 30 17.28 -1.39 2.95
C CYS A 30 16.51 -2.10 4.06
N LYS A 31 15.33 -2.64 3.72
CA LYS A 31 14.48 -3.36 4.66
C LYS A 31 15.23 -4.58 5.16
N LEU A 32 15.18 -4.80 6.47
CA LEU A 32 15.71 -6.00 7.09
C LEU A 32 14.76 -7.16 6.78
N ALA A 33 15.28 -8.25 6.24
CA ALA A 33 14.44 -9.42 5.93
C ALA A 33 14.08 -10.18 7.21
N ASP A 34 12.93 -10.86 7.21
CA ASP A 34 12.38 -11.51 8.41
C ASP A 34 13.29 -12.62 8.98
N GLY A 35 14.12 -13.25 8.14
CA GLY A 35 15.11 -14.25 8.57
C GLY A 35 16.42 -13.68 9.11
N GLU A 36 16.66 -12.38 8.96
CA GLU A 36 17.89 -11.74 9.44
C GLU A 36 17.85 -11.51 10.96
N LYS A 37 19.02 -11.59 11.60
CA LYS A 37 19.15 -11.47 13.06
C LYS A 37 19.89 -10.16 13.40
N PRO A 38 19.20 -9.06 13.78
CA PRO A 38 19.82 -7.74 13.96
C PRO A 38 21.04 -7.73 14.89
N LEU A 39 20.94 -8.47 16.01
CA LEU A 39 22.03 -8.57 16.99
C LEU A 39 23.28 -9.26 16.40
N PHE A 40 23.07 -10.33 15.63
CA PHE A 40 24.17 -11.04 14.96
C PHE A 40 24.84 -10.15 13.92
N LEU A 41 24.06 -9.43 13.10
CA LEU A 41 24.59 -8.47 12.13
C LEU A 41 25.38 -7.35 12.81
N ARG A 42 24.88 -6.84 13.95
CA ARG A 42 25.60 -5.81 14.74
C ARG A 42 26.93 -6.34 15.26
N LEU A 43 26.94 -7.57 15.77
CA LEU A 43 28.15 -8.22 16.28
C LEU A 43 29.22 -8.33 15.19
N LEU A 44 28.84 -8.75 13.98
CA LEU A 44 29.75 -8.83 12.83
C LEU A 44 30.27 -7.46 12.38
N ALA A 45 29.42 -6.43 12.42
CA ALA A 45 29.79 -5.08 11.99
C ALA A 45 30.64 -4.30 13.03
N GLY A 46 30.93 -4.86 14.20
CA GLY A 46 31.66 -4.18 15.29
C GLY A 46 30.83 -3.11 16.00
N PRO A 47 31.43 -2.20 16.79
CA PRO A 47 30.69 -1.19 17.57
C PRO A 47 30.38 0.10 16.78
N ASN A 48 31.04 0.35 15.65
CA ASN A 48 30.87 1.58 14.89
C ASN A 48 29.48 1.66 14.24
N SER A 49 28.68 2.68 14.62
CA SER A 49 27.34 2.92 14.08
C SER A 49 27.30 3.37 12.63
N ASP A 50 28.41 3.87 12.08
CA ASP A 50 28.50 4.29 10.68
C ASP A 50 28.65 3.09 9.75
N VAL A 51 29.23 2.00 10.24
CA VAL A 51 29.35 0.74 9.51
C VAL A 51 27.99 0.08 9.36
N LEU A 52 27.20 0.02 10.43
CA LEU A 52 25.86 -0.54 10.42
C LEU A 52 25.01 0.12 11.52
N SER A 53 23.77 0.47 11.21
CA SER A 53 22.79 0.97 12.17
C SER A 53 21.40 0.47 11.77
N PHE A 54 20.46 0.48 12.71
CA PHE A 54 19.09 0.04 12.46
C PHE A 54 18.13 1.21 12.67
N VAL A 55 17.14 1.32 11.79
CA VAL A 55 16.13 2.38 11.84
C VAL A 55 14.76 1.74 11.68
N LEU A 56 13.86 2.01 12.61
CA LEU A 56 12.45 1.63 12.47
C LEU A 56 11.74 2.71 11.64
N ARG A 57 11.06 2.32 10.56
CA ARG A 57 10.32 3.24 9.71
C ARG A 57 8.93 2.70 9.41
N GLU A 58 7.98 3.59 9.23
CA GLU A 58 6.68 3.24 8.67
C GLU A 58 6.85 2.83 7.20
N GLN A 59 6.32 1.68 6.83
CA GLN A 59 6.36 1.15 5.49
C GLN A 59 5.15 1.67 4.71
N GLN A 60 5.37 2.66 3.84
CA GLN A 60 4.36 3.15 2.90
C GLN A 60 4.25 2.21 1.70
N THR A 61 4.06 0.91 1.90
CA THR A 61 4.07 -0.02 0.75
C THR A 61 2.89 0.16 -0.19
N GLY A 62 1.86 0.94 0.15
CA GLY A 62 0.59 0.96 -0.59
C GLY A 62 -0.18 -0.37 -0.51
N GLU A 63 0.50 -1.45 -0.14
CA GLU A 63 -0.01 -2.77 0.12
C GLU A 63 -0.69 -2.80 1.50
N VAL A 64 -2.00 -3.06 1.47
CA VAL A 64 -2.83 -3.18 2.67
C VAL A 64 -2.55 -4.52 3.32
N MET A 65 -2.17 -4.51 4.60
CA MET A 65 -1.94 -5.71 5.40
C MET A 65 -3.29 -6.33 5.81
N TRP A 66 -3.92 -7.07 4.90
CA TRP A 66 -5.28 -7.62 5.08
C TRP A 66 -5.41 -8.54 6.29
N ASP A 67 -4.35 -9.27 6.65
CA ASP A 67 -4.34 -10.17 7.80
C ASP A 67 -4.47 -9.46 9.16
N ALA A 68 -4.32 -8.13 9.20
CA ALA A 68 -4.49 -7.35 10.41
C ALA A 68 -5.94 -6.96 10.71
N PHE A 69 -6.86 -7.21 9.78
CA PHE A 69 -8.28 -6.94 9.94
C PHE A 69 -9.02 -8.20 10.37
N SER A 70 -10.03 -8.03 11.22
CA SER A 70 -10.93 -9.11 11.62
C SER A 70 -11.82 -9.54 10.45
N ILE A 71 -12.35 -10.77 10.50
CA ILE A 71 -13.26 -11.29 9.48
C ILE A 71 -14.46 -10.34 9.23
N PRO A 72 -15.13 -9.76 10.25
CA PRO A 72 -16.20 -8.79 10.01
C PRO A 72 -15.75 -7.53 9.25
N GLU A 73 -14.54 -7.02 9.51
CA GLU A 73 -13.99 -5.86 8.82
C GLU A 73 -13.69 -6.18 7.36
N LEU A 74 -13.09 -7.35 7.09
CA LEU A 74 -12.86 -7.85 5.73
C LEU A 74 -14.17 -8.00 4.95
N CYS A 75 -15.20 -8.58 5.58
CA CYS A 75 -16.54 -8.66 4.99
C CYS A 75 -17.15 -7.30 4.69
N ASN A 76 -16.87 -6.28 5.52
CA ASN A 76 -17.35 -4.93 5.26
C ASN A 76 -16.63 -4.29 4.06
N PHE A 77 -15.31 -4.48 3.95
CA PHE A 77 -14.56 -4.01 2.78
C PHE A 77 -15.10 -4.62 1.48
N LEU A 78 -15.38 -5.92 1.46
CA LEU A 78 -15.98 -6.58 0.28
C LEU A 78 -17.32 -5.95 -0.09
N LYS A 79 -18.21 -5.70 0.88
CA LYS A 79 -19.51 -5.05 0.62
C LYS A 79 -19.37 -3.65 0.04
N ILE A 80 -18.38 -2.88 0.51
CA ILE A 80 -18.10 -1.54 0.00
C ILE A 80 -17.62 -1.64 -1.45
N LEU A 81 -16.69 -2.54 -1.73
CA LEU A 81 -16.15 -2.76 -3.07
C LEU A 81 -17.25 -3.21 -4.06
N ASP A 82 -18.09 -4.16 -3.67
CA ASP A 82 -19.21 -4.63 -4.51
C ASP A 82 -20.17 -3.48 -4.86
N LYS A 83 -20.46 -2.60 -3.89
CA LYS A 83 -21.30 -1.43 -4.10
C LYS A 83 -20.64 -0.41 -5.04
N GLU A 84 -19.36 -0.12 -4.82
CA GLU A 84 -18.60 0.80 -5.68
C GLU A 84 -18.53 0.27 -7.12
N GLU A 85 -18.33 -1.03 -7.31
CA GLU A 85 -18.29 -1.66 -8.63
C GLU A 85 -19.62 -1.49 -9.39
N GLU A 86 -20.76 -1.77 -8.74
CA GLU A 86 -22.06 -1.64 -9.40
C GLU A 86 -22.37 -0.16 -9.72
N GLU A 87 -22.03 0.77 -8.83
CA GLU A 87 -22.17 2.21 -9.09
C GLU A 87 -21.34 2.67 -10.30
N GLN A 88 -20.10 2.19 -10.43
CA GLN A 88 -19.23 2.49 -11.57
C GLN A 88 -19.79 1.91 -12.88
N LYS A 89 -20.24 0.66 -12.85
CA LYS A 89 -20.86 0.00 -13.99
C LYS A 89 -22.11 0.74 -14.46
N GLU A 90 -23.00 1.12 -13.54
CA GLU A 90 -24.18 1.92 -13.88
C GLU A 90 -23.78 3.27 -14.49
N ALA A 91 -22.76 3.95 -13.93
CA ALA A 91 -22.28 5.22 -14.47
C ALA A 91 -21.78 5.06 -15.91
N ILE A 92 -21.04 3.99 -16.20
CA ILE A 92 -20.57 3.66 -17.56
C ILE A 92 -21.76 3.41 -18.49
N VAL A 93 -22.69 2.53 -18.09
CA VAL A 93 -23.89 2.20 -18.89
C VAL A 93 -24.71 3.46 -19.18
N ARG A 94 -24.95 4.31 -18.18
CA ARG A 94 -25.64 5.60 -18.36
C ARG A 94 -24.90 6.51 -19.34
N ARG A 95 -23.58 6.64 -19.20
CA ARG A 95 -22.75 7.49 -20.08
C ARG A 95 -22.81 7.05 -21.54
N TYR A 96 -22.62 5.75 -21.79
CA TYR A 96 -22.68 5.21 -23.16
C TYR A 96 -24.10 5.19 -23.72
N GLY A 97 -25.11 4.97 -22.87
CA GLY A 97 -26.52 5.09 -23.25
C GLY A 97 -26.87 6.50 -23.74
N ALA A 98 -26.48 7.53 -22.98
CA ALA A 98 -26.67 8.93 -23.38
C ALA A 98 -25.88 9.29 -24.64
N TYR A 99 -24.65 8.80 -24.77
CA TYR A 99 -23.84 9.02 -25.97
C TYR A 99 -24.47 8.38 -27.22
N ARG A 100 -24.99 7.15 -27.10
CA ARG A 100 -25.69 6.46 -28.18
C ARG A 100 -26.94 7.22 -28.62
N GLN A 101 -27.75 7.72 -27.68
CA GLN A 101 -28.94 8.52 -28.01
C GLN A 101 -28.58 9.77 -28.82
N ARG A 102 -27.57 10.52 -28.38
CA ARG A 102 -27.08 11.71 -29.11
C ARG A 102 -26.58 11.36 -30.52
N LEU A 103 -25.90 10.21 -30.67
CA LEU A 103 -25.43 9.75 -31.97
C LEU A 103 -26.60 9.39 -32.90
N GLU A 104 -27.63 8.74 -32.38
CA GLU A 104 -28.85 8.40 -33.13
C GLU A 104 -29.63 9.63 -33.56
N GLU A 105 -29.73 10.66 -32.69
CA GLU A 105 -30.31 11.96 -33.02
C GLU A 105 -29.54 12.64 -34.17
N ALA A 106 -28.23 12.75 -34.05
CA ALA A 106 -27.39 13.34 -35.10
C ALA A 106 -27.48 12.59 -36.43
N LEU A 107 -27.54 11.25 -36.39
CA LEU A 107 -27.71 10.43 -37.60
C LEU A 107 -29.08 10.65 -38.27
N ARG A 108 -30.14 10.90 -37.49
CA ARG A 108 -31.47 11.23 -38.03
C ARG A 108 -31.49 12.62 -38.65
N GLU A 109 -30.83 13.60 -38.04
CA GLU A 109 -30.71 14.95 -38.60
C GLU A 109 -29.93 14.96 -39.93
N VAL A 110 -28.86 14.17 -40.04
CA VAL A 110 -28.09 14.04 -41.29
C VAL A 110 -28.87 13.27 -42.38
N ARG A 111 -29.77 12.37 -42.00
CA ARG A 111 -30.65 11.62 -42.91
C ARG A 111 -32.00 12.30 -43.16
N GLY A 112 -32.07 13.64 -43.19
CA GLY A 112 -33.29 14.38 -43.50
C GLY A 112 -34.06 13.84 -44.75
N PRO A 113 -35.38 14.11 -44.83
CA PRO A 113 -36.40 13.32 -45.55
C PRO A 113 -36.09 12.94 -47.00
#